data_AF-C5KB29-F1
#
_entry.id   AF-C5KB29-F1
#
_cell.length_a   1.000
_cell.length_b   1.000
_cell.length_c   1.000
_cell.angle_alpha   90.00
_cell.angle_beta   90.00
_cell.angle_gamma   90.00
#
_symmetry.space_group_name_H-M   'P 1'
#
loop_
_entity.id
_entity.type
_entity.pdbx_description
1 polymer ?
#
loop_
_entity_poly.entity_id
_entity_poly.type
_entity_poly.pdbx_seq_one_letter_code
_entity_poly.pdbx_strand_id
1 'polypeptide(L)'
;MANLEMHANFMDKSLALWEEASRAVDKSEGSTLTVEEADRLRQHIGERRRIATIGKVSMERDRVYRAGQGNITKSIELAKRQIDLVPEHPANLHDLGTMYMMRTEVDPSGAWPLAVHYLRASQVTAVKLASPVLGCKAEGRIDEVTEESRIEFSSRIDLIGEDAVMFDKAACSFTLVSAHLYLNLAQNLPFPDPIHGTPMPPMEGRPRVFKGKVFVTVGYRSTMFYHFLLESLPRLVALQEDIRSTPNPQASLQDNQPSTVRFQILLPWAPFVDGFTDILLRGLGVENAKRLYYPTEGTRQVRVELSEVVSYTWPPMVDPAYDLPLHCIPPSRLLRGLRSAMMKGSSDVGGGEEASNRPVVLWIVRKASRDESRILKNERRLVAALRNIEGVDVREFDGAEEGAERAVAMFSRAAVVVGVHGAGLSNILFCSEGTTVIELGFANPLVRHYMYIAEALGLSYERVLLEGAGRDERAMGKKKVAVDVEAAVEAVRRAIEGRVGVVHDEM
;
A
#
# COMPACT_ATOMS: atom_id res chain seq x y z
N MET A 1 -22.22 -23.47 34.83
CA MET A 1 -21.80 -23.23 33.43
C MET A 1 -23.06 -23.05 32.58
N ALA A 2 -23.42 -21.81 32.25
CA ALA A 2 -24.43 -21.52 31.23
C ALA A 2 -23.69 -20.92 30.03
N ASN A 3 -23.85 -21.51 28.85
CA ASN A 3 -23.40 -20.96 27.58
C ASN A 3 -24.17 -19.66 27.31
N LEU A 4 -23.63 -18.55 27.81
CA LEU A 4 -23.94 -17.22 27.29
C LEU A 4 -22.83 -16.89 26.31
N GLU A 5 -23.06 -17.24 25.04
CA GLU A 5 -22.41 -16.53 23.94
C GLU A 5 -22.86 -15.07 24.00
N MET A 6 -22.19 -14.30 24.85
CA MET A 6 -22.34 -12.87 24.86
C MET A 6 -21.76 -12.33 23.55
N HIS A 7 -22.65 -11.93 22.66
CA HIS A 7 -22.29 -11.09 21.52
C HIS A 7 -21.52 -9.83 21.98
N ALA A 8 -20.67 -9.32 21.09
CA ALA A 8 -19.78 -8.18 21.30
C ALA A 8 -20.44 -6.91 21.89
N ASN A 9 -21.76 -6.77 21.84
CA ASN A 9 -22.49 -5.57 22.27
C ASN A 9 -22.79 -5.46 23.78
N PHE A 10 -22.39 -6.43 24.62
CA PHE A 10 -22.73 -6.46 26.05
C PHE A 10 -21.53 -6.40 27.01
N MET A 11 -20.41 -5.78 26.60
CA MET A 11 -19.20 -5.73 27.43
C MET A 11 -19.41 -5.10 28.82
N ASP A 12 -20.22 -4.03 28.93
CA ASP A 12 -20.53 -3.42 30.23
C ASP A 12 -21.30 -4.37 31.16
N LYS A 13 -22.29 -5.10 30.62
CA LYS A 13 -23.04 -6.09 31.39
C LYS A 13 -22.13 -7.26 31.81
N SER A 14 -21.22 -7.66 30.94
CA SER A 14 -20.24 -8.70 31.25
C SER A 14 -19.34 -8.33 32.42
N LEU A 15 -18.77 -7.13 32.39
CA LEU A 15 -17.86 -6.67 33.44
C LEU A 15 -18.55 -6.69 34.81
N ALA A 16 -19.81 -6.23 34.86
CA ALA A 16 -20.62 -6.28 36.08
C ALA A 16 -20.87 -7.73 36.56
N LEU A 17 -21.20 -8.65 35.65
CA LEU A 17 -21.42 -10.06 35.98
C LEU A 17 -20.14 -10.74 36.49
N TRP A 18 -18.98 -10.44 35.90
CA TRP A 18 -17.72 -11.00 36.35
C TRP A 18 -17.28 -10.42 37.71
N GLU A 19 -17.60 -9.17 37.99
CA GLU A 19 -17.40 -8.59 39.33
C GLU A 19 -18.26 -9.26 40.39
N GLU A 20 -19.52 -9.54 40.05
CA GLU A 20 -20.41 -10.32 40.92
C GLU A 20 -19.90 -11.74 41.14
N ALA A 21 -19.45 -12.42 40.08
CA ALA A 21 -18.85 -13.74 40.17
C ALA A 21 -17.60 -13.75 41.06
N SER A 22 -16.73 -12.73 40.94
CA SER A 22 -15.55 -12.58 41.81
C SER A 22 -15.96 -12.48 43.28
N ARG A 23 -16.94 -11.62 43.60
CA ARG A 23 -17.46 -11.49 44.98
C ARG A 23 -18.10 -12.76 45.51
N ALA A 24 -18.74 -13.55 44.63
CA ALA A 24 -19.32 -14.83 45.02
C ALA A 24 -18.24 -15.87 45.37
N VAL A 25 -17.16 -15.95 44.57
CA VAL A 25 -16.01 -16.83 44.86
C VAL A 25 -15.39 -16.48 46.22
N ASP A 26 -15.16 -15.21 46.49
CA ASP A 26 -14.57 -14.76 47.76
C ASP A 26 -15.44 -15.10 48.99
N LYS A 27 -16.76 -15.15 48.83
CA LYS A 27 -17.70 -15.56 49.91
C LYS A 27 -17.77 -17.07 50.10
N SER A 28 -17.49 -17.84 49.04
CA SER A 28 -17.61 -19.30 49.01
C SER A 28 -16.31 -20.02 49.37
N GLU A 29 -15.17 -19.34 49.35
CA GLU A 29 -13.89 -19.89 49.80
C GLU A 29 -13.96 -20.34 51.26
N GLY A 30 -13.48 -21.55 51.53
CA GLY A 30 -13.44 -22.12 52.89
C GLY A 30 -14.79 -22.61 53.42
N SER A 31 -15.89 -22.40 52.68
CA SER A 31 -17.22 -22.94 53.00
C SER A 31 -17.65 -24.00 52.01
N THR A 32 -17.83 -23.62 50.74
CA THR A 32 -18.30 -24.50 49.66
C THR A 32 -17.26 -24.75 48.58
N LEU A 33 -16.21 -23.93 48.52
CA LEU A 33 -15.06 -24.08 47.63
C LEU A 33 -13.80 -24.32 48.46
N THR A 34 -12.97 -25.25 48.05
CA THR A 34 -11.59 -25.33 48.52
C THR A 34 -10.81 -24.09 48.08
N VAL A 35 -9.70 -23.79 48.76
CA VAL A 35 -8.80 -22.68 48.38
C VAL A 35 -8.32 -22.85 46.93
N GLU A 36 -7.94 -24.07 46.54
CA GLU A 36 -7.47 -24.35 45.18
C GLU A 36 -8.57 -24.12 44.11
N GLU A 37 -9.81 -24.51 44.39
CA GLU A 37 -10.94 -24.25 43.48
C GLU A 37 -11.27 -22.77 43.38
N ALA A 38 -11.25 -22.05 44.51
CA ALA A 38 -11.46 -20.61 44.55
C ALA A 38 -10.38 -19.88 43.73
N ASP A 39 -9.12 -20.28 43.86
CA ASP A 39 -8.01 -19.69 43.10
C ASP A 39 -8.11 -19.96 41.61
N ARG A 40 -8.46 -21.19 41.19
CA ARG A 40 -8.73 -21.51 39.76
C ARG A 40 -9.87 -20.65 39.20
N LEU A 41 -10.95 -20.47 39.97
CA LEU A 41 -12.08 -19.63 39.55
C LEU A 41 -11.71 -18.15 39.50
N ARG A 42 -10.94 -17.64 40.46
CA ARG A 42 -10.40 -16.26 40.43
C ARG A 42 -9.55 -16.02 39.19
N GLN A 43 -8.65 -16.96 38.87
CA GLN A 43 -7.83 -16.87 37.67
C GLN A 43 -8.71 -16.82 36.40
N HIS A 44 -9.71 -17.71 36.31
CA HIS A 44 -10.63 -17.73 35.17
C HIS A 44 -11.44 -16.43 35.06
N ILE A 45 -12.03 -15.96 36.16
CA ILE A 45 -12.82 -14.73 36.21
C ILE A 45 -11.95 -13.52 35.87
N GLY A 46 -10.73 -13.45 36.41
CA GLY A 46 -9.75 -12.42 36.10
C GLY A 46 -9.46 -12.34 34.61
N GLU A 47 -9.23 -13.49 33.97
CA GLU A 47 -9.01 -13.55 32.52
C GLU A 47 -10.23 -13.09 31.72
N ARG A 48 -11.44 -13.52 32.10
CA ARG A 48 -12.67 -13.08 31.42
C ARG A 48 -12.93 -11.58 31.60
N ARG A 49 -12.63 -11.00 32.77
CA ARG A 49 -12.69 -9.54 33.01
C ARG A 49 -11.71 -8.79 32.14
N ARG A 50 -10.49 -9.30 32.01
CA ARG A 50 -9.46 -8.72 31.14
C ARG A 50 -9.95 -8.69 29.69
N ILE A 51 -10.43 -9.81 29.16
CA ILE A 51 -10.99 -9.90 27.79
C ILE A 51 -12.15 -8.92 27.59
N ALA A 52 -13.10 -8.87 28.52
CA ALA A 52 -14.23 -7.94 28.44
C ALA A 52 -13.80 -6.46 28.47
N THR A 53 -12.75 -6.15 29.24
CA THR A 53 -12.16 -4.80 29.30
C THR A 53 -11.53 -4.42 27.97
N ILE A 54 -10.74 -5.31 27.38
CA ILE A 54 -10.13 -5.10 26.05
C ILE A 54 -11.22 -4.86 24.99
N GLY A 55 -12.25 -5.70 24.98
CA GLY A 55 -13.39 -5.58 24.08
C GLY A 55 -14.11 -4.24 24.22
N LYS A 56 -14.35 -3.78 25.46
CA LYS A 56 -14.96 -2.46 25.72
C LYS A 56 -14.13 -1.32 25.14
N VAL A 57 -12.82 -1.28 25.40
CA VAL A 57 -11.93 -0.22 24.89
C VAL A 57 -11.90 -0.25 23.36
N SER A 58 -11.88 -1.43 22.74
CA SER A 58 -11.95 -1.58 21.28
C SER A 58 -13.23 -0.97 20.69
N MET A 59 -14.38 -1.27 21.28
CA MET A 59 -15.65 -0.70 20.84
C MET A 59 -15.72 0.82 21.02
N GLU A 60 -15.21 1.35 22.14
CA GLU A 60 -15.13 2.78 22.37
C GLU A 60 -14.27 3.46 21.30
N ARG A 61 -13.11 2.89 21.00
CA ARG A 61 -12.21 3.37 19.93
C ARG A 61 -12.91 3.38 18.58
N ASP A 62 -13.53 2.26 18.18
CA ASP A 62 -14.21 2.14 16.89
C ASP A 62 -15.43 3.07 16.78
N ARG A 63 -16.09 3.40 17.90
CA ARG A 63 -17.16 4.42 17.94
C ARG A 63 -16.61 5.83 17.72
N VAL A 64 -15.50 6.15 18.37
CA VAL A 64 -14.80 7.45 18.26
C VAL A 64 -14.13 7.60 16.90
N TYR A 65 -13.70 6.50 16.29
CA TYR A 65 -12.91 6.44 15.07
C TYR A 65 -13.53 5.50 14.03
N ARG A 66 -14.81 5.72 13.73
CA ARG A 66 -15.60 4.85 12.86
C ARG A 66 -15.12 4.92 11.41
N ALA A 67 -14.64 3.79 10.88
CA ALA A 67 -14.22 3.66 9.48
C ALA A 67 -13.19 4.73 9.06
N GLY A 68 -12.22 5.03 9.94
CA GLY A 68 -11.22 6.06 9.71
C GLY A 68 -11.73 7.50 9.87
N GLN A 69 -12.94 7.67 10.41
CA GLN A 69 -13.56 8.98 10.67
C GLN A 69 -13.78 9.23 12.17
N GLY A 70 -13.58 10.48 12.63
CA GLY A 70 -13.93 10.90 13.98
C GLY A 70 -12.84 11.70 14.70
N ASN A 71 -12.59 11.47 15.98
CA ASN A 71 -11.60 12.23 16.75
C ASN A 71 -10.29 11.44 16.85
N ILE A 72 -9.24 11.83 16.10
CA ILE A 72 -7.99 11.04 16.08
C ILE A 72 -7.29 11.10 17.42
N THR A 73 -7.32 12.26 18.07
CA THR A 73 -6.65 12.46 19.36
C THR A 73 -7.25 11.55 20.41
N LYS A 74 -8.58 11.47 20.47
CA LYS A 74 -9.27 10.56 21.38
C LYS A 74 -9.07 9.09 21.01
N SER A 75 -8.99 8.78 19.72
CA SER A 75 -8.67 7.44 19.24
C SER A 75 -7.27 6.99 19.66
N ILE A 76 -6.27 7.88 19.59
CA ILE A 76 -4.90 7.63 20.03
C ILE A 76 -4.86 7.30 21.53
N GLU A 77 -5.59 8.04 22.37
CA GLU A 77 -5.70 7.74 23.81
C GLU A 77 -6.26 6.33 24.07
N LEU A 78 -7.32 5.96 23.34
CA LEU A 78 -7.96 4.65 23.47
C LEU A 78 -7.05 3.52 22.95
N ALA A 79 -6.35 3.74 21.84
CA ALA A 79 -5.39 2.78 21.29
C ALA A 79 -4.19 2.56 22.24
N LYS A 80 -3.68 3.62 22.89
CA LYS A 80 -2.67 3.47 23.95
C LYS A 80 -3.18 2.60 25.09
N ARG A 81 -4.41 2.84 25.55
CA ARG A 81 -5.03 2.01 26.59
C ARG A 81 -5.20 0.54 26.17
N GLN A 82 -5.45 0.27 24.88
CA GLN A 82 -5.47 -1.12 24.37
C GLN A 82 -4.08 -1.77 24.45
N ILE A 83 -3.03 -1.04 24.09
CA ILE A 83 -1.64 -1.51 24.20
C ILE A 83 -1.28 -1.74 25.66
N ASP A 84 -1.67 -0.88 26.59
CA ASP A 84 -1.41 -1.10 28.03
C ASP A 84 -2.05 -2.40 28.54
N LEU A 85 -3.20 -2.80 27.99
CA LEU A 85 -3.89 -4.06 28.32
C LEU A 85 -3.27 -5.28 27.63
N VAL A 86 -2.73 -5.09 26.42
CA VAL A 86 -2.11 -6.13 25.57
C VAL A 86 -0.87 -5.56 24.86
N PRO A 87 0.29 -5.47 25.55
CA PRO A 87 1.45 -4.73 25.04
C PRO A 87 2.06 -5.30 23.75
N GLU A 88 2.07 -6.62 23.62
CA GLU A 88 2.64 -7.33 22.46
C GLU A 88 1.57 -7.69 21.42
N HIS A 89 0.59 -6.81 21.16
CA HIS A 89 -0.39 -7.04 20.09
C HIS A 89 0.03 -6.32 18.79
N PRO A 90 0.51 -7.03 17.76
CA PRO A 90 1.03 -6.40 16.53
C PRO A 90 0.01 -5.47 15.87
N ALA A 91 -1.25 -5.90 15.71
CA ALA A 91 -2.26 -5.06 15.05
C ALA A 91 -2.56 -3.75 15.80
N ASN A 92 -2.59 -3.76 17.15
CA ASN A 92 -2.82 -2.54 17.93
C ASN A 92 -1.66 -1.56 17.82
N LEU A 93 -0.42 -2.07 17.78
CA LEU A 93 0.78 -1.28 17.53
C LEU A 93 0.74 -0.66 16.12
N HIS A 94 0.38 -1.44 15.11
CA HIS A 94 0.22 -0.95 13.74
C HIS A 94 -0.86 0.14 13.63
N ASP A 95 -2.03 -0.09 14.23
CA ASP A 95 -3.14 0.87 14.26
C ASP A 95 -2.69 2.20 14.88
N LEU A 96 -2.01 2.15 16.03
CA LEU A 96 -1.50 3.35 16.71
C LEU A 96 -0.45 4.07 15.86
N GLY A 97 0.47 3.33 15.23
CA GLY A 97 1.44 3.89 14.29
C GLY A 97 0.78 4.62 13.12
N THR A 98 -0.27 4.02 12.54
CA THR A 98 -1.07 4.61 11.46
C THR A 98 -1.81 5.89 11.91
N MET A 99 -2.35 5.91 13.13
CA MET A 99 -2.98 7.12 13.68
C MET A 99 -1.98 8.27 13.83
N TYR A 100 -0.76 7.98 14.29
CA TYR A 100 0.31 8.98 14.33
C TYR A 100 0.75 9.43 12.93
N MET A 101 0.81 8.53 11.95
CA MET A 101 1.06 8.91 10.55
C MET A 101 0.02 9.90 10.02
N MET A 102 -1.25 9.76 10.38
CA MET A 102 -2.27 10.73 9.96
C MET A 102 -2.09 12.08 10.65
N ARG A 103 -1.73 12.06 11.95
CA ARG A 103 -1.46 13.27 12.73
C ARG A 103 -0.28 14.10 12.21
N THR A 104 0.60 13.54 11.39
CA THR A 104 1.68 14.33 10.74
C THR A 104 1.17 15.42 9.80
N GLU A 105 -0.10 15.38 9.38
CA GLU A 105 -0.73 16.46 8.63
C GLU A 105 -0.72 17.80 9.40
N VAL A 106 -0.80 17.75 10.74
CA VAL A 106 -0.86 18.94 11.61
C VAL A 106 0.34 19.07 12.55
N ASP A 107 1.01 17.96 12.86
CA ASP A 107 2.19 17.91 13.74
C ASP A 107 3.22 16.90 13.19
N PRO A 108 3.91 17.23 12.09
CA PRO A 108 4.84 16.29 11.44
C PRO A 108 6.01 15.91 12.34
N SER A 109 6.66 16.89 12.99
CA SER A 109 7.86 16.65 13.80
C SER A 109 7.56 15.90 15.10
N GLY A 110 6.41 16.12 15.73
CA GLY A 110 6.03 15.43 16.97
C GLY A 110 5.42 14.04 16.74
N ALA A 111 4.57 13.90 15.71
CA ALA A 111 3.85 12.65 15.46
C ALA A 111 4.70 11.61 14.73
N TRP A 112 5.65 12.03 13.88
CA TRP A 112 6.40 11.08 13.06
C TRP A 112 7.28 10.11 13.85
N PRO A 113 8.11 10.54 14.82
CA PRO A 113 8.94 9.60 15.58
C PRO A 113 8.10 8.52 16.29
N LEU A 114 6.89 8.90 16.74
CA LEU A 114 5.92 7.99 17.34
C LEU A 114 5.35 7.02 16.30
N ALA A 115 5.01 7.49 15.10
CA ALA A 115 4.58 6.63 14.00
C ALA A 115 5.63 5.55 13.69
N VAL A 116 6.89 5.96 13.50
CA VAL A 116 8.01 5.03 13.23
C VAL A 116 8.17 4.03 14.36
N HIS A 117 8.17 4.51 15.61
CA HIS A 117 8.33 3.66 16.78
C HIS A 117 7.27 2.56 16.82
N TYR A 118 6.00 2.90 16.68
CA TYR A 118 4.90 1.93 16.78
C TYR A 118 4.81 1.00 15.55
N LEU A 119 5.10 1.48 14.35
CA LEU A 119 5.15 0.63 13.15
C LEU A 119 6.29 -0.38 13.22
N ARG A 120 7.49 0.04 13.63
CA ARG A 120 8.62 -0.88 13.84
C ARG A 120 8.33 -1.88 14.96
N ALA A 121 7.79 -1.41 16.09
CA ALA A 121 7.39 -2.29 17.18
C ALA A 121 6.38 -3.33 16.70
N SER A 122 5.36 -2.93 15.93
CA SER A 122 4.40 -3.85 15.32
C SER A 122 5.07 -4.94 14.49
N GLN A 123 6.06 -4.58 13.66
CA GLN A 123 6.74 -5.52 12.77
C GLN A 123 7.59 -6.51 13.53
N VAL A 124 8.40 -6.03 14.48
CA VAL A 124 9.22 -6.87 15.35
C VAL A 124 8.34 -7.84 16.14
N THR A 125 7.24 -7.35 16.73
CA THR A 125 6.30 -8.21 17.46
C THR A 125 5.62 -9.22 16.55
N ALA A 126 5.20 -8.84 15.34
CA ALA A 126 4.58 -9.77 14.39
C ALA A 126 5.55 -10.91 14.01
N VAL A 127 6.80 -10.59 13.70
CA VAL A 127 7.83 -11.58 13.35
C VAL A 127 8.15 -12.50 14.53
N LYS A 128 8.34 -11.94 15.72
CA LYS A 128 8.57 -12.71 16.95
C LYS A 128 7.49 -13.75 17.19
N LEU A 129 6.22 -13.35 17.05
CA LEU A 129 5.09 -14.24 17.31
C LEU A 129 4.80 -15.21 16.15
N ALA A 130 5.14 -14.84 14.92
CA ALA A 130 4.90 -15.69 13.75
C ALA A 130 5.95 -16.80 13.56
N SER A 131 7.20 -16.56 13.96
CA SER A 131 8.31 -17.49 13.74
C SER A 131 8.03 -18.91 14.29
N PRO A 132 7.53 -19.09 15.54
CA PRO A 132 7.17 -20.41 16.04
C PRO A 132 6.03 -21.08 15.27
N VAL A 133 5.03 -20.29 14.84
CA VAL A 133 3.88 -20.78 14.04
C VAL A 133 4.33 -21.28 12.67
N LEU A 134 5.34 -20.64 12.09
CA LEU A 134 5.93 -21.01 10.81
C LEU A 134 6.99 -22.13 10.93
N GLY A 135 7.19 -22.67 12.14
CA GLY A 135 8.07 -23.81 12.39
C GLY A 135 9.54 -23.45 12.63
N CYS A 136 9.84 -22.18 12.93
CA CYS A 136 11.18 -21.72 13.27
C CYS A 136 11.46 -21.79 14.78
N LYS A 137 12.71 -22.13 15.14
CA LYS A 137 13.20 -22.17 16.54
C LYS A 137 13.88 -20.88 17.02
N ALA A 138 14.27 -19.98 16.11
CA ALA A 138 14.73 -18.63 16.42
C ALA A 138 13.53 -17.65 16.40
N GLU A 139 13.66 -16.48 17.03
CA GLU A 139 12.58 -15.47 17.07
C GLU A 139 12.28 -14.82 15.69
N GLY A 140 13.01 -15.23 14.64
CA GLY A 140 12.95 -14.64 13.31
C GLY A 140 13.56 -13.25 13.29
N ARG A 141 14.11 -12.85 12.15
CA ARG A 141 14.68 -11.51 11.95
C ARG A 141 14.12 -10.86 10.69
N ILE A 142 14.05 -9.54 10.71
CA ILE A 142 13.72 -8.74 9.55
C ILE A 142 15.03 -8.32 8.88
N ASP A 143 15.22 -8.71 7.63
CA ASP A 143 16.36 -8.29 6.83
C ASP A 143 16.01 -6.95 6.17
N GLU A 144 16.55 -5.87 6.75
CA GLU A 144 16.38 -4.51 6.22
C GLU A 144 17.26 -4.30 4.98
N VAL A 145 16.69 -3.60 4.01
CA VAL A 145 17.36 -3.24 2.76
C VAL A 145 18.00 -1.87 2.93
N THR A 146 19.33 -1.82 2.87
CA THR A 146 20.10 -0.58 3.01
C THR A 146 20.52 0.04 1.69
N GLU A 147 20.48 -0.72 0.61
CA GLU A 147 20.90 -0.29 -0.73
C GLU A 147 20.07 -0.97 -1.83
N GLU A 148 20.09 -0.39 -3.03
CA GLU A 148 19.49 -1.01 -4.21
C GLU A 148 20.17 -2.35 -4.48
N SER A 149 19.40 -3.44 -4.40
CA SER A 149 19.97 -4.78 -4.37
C SER A 149 19.09 -5.78 -5.11
N ARG A 150 19.78 -6.68 -5.82
CA ARG A 150 19.19 -7.90 -6.35
C ARG A 150 19.09 -8.90 -5.20
N ILE A 151 17.89 -9.41 -4.96
CA ILE A 151 17.64 -10.46 -3.98
C ILE A 151 17.56 -11.79 -4.73
N GLU A 152 18.32 -12.77 -4.28
CA GLU A 152 18.26 -14.13 -4.82
C GLU A 152 18.23 -15.15 -3.69
N PHE A 153 17.29 -16.09 -3.81
CA PHE A 153 17.20 -17.24 -2.92
C PHE A 153 17.29 -18.51 -3.75
N SER A 154 18.25 -19.37 -3.39
CA SER A 154 18.44 -20.72 -3.93
C SER A 154 17.75 -21.80 -3.07
N SER A 155 17.03 -21.39 -2.03
CA SER A 155 16.27 -22.23 -1.10
C SER A 155 14.77 -22.04 -1.29
N ARG A 156 13.96 -22.87 -0.62
CA ARG A 156 12.51 -22.73 -0.62
C ARG A 156 12.08 -21.50 0.18
N ILE A 157 11.46 -20.55 -0.50
CA ILE A 157 10.91 -19.32 0.08
C ILE A 157 9.39 -19.40 0.11
N ASP A 158 8.80 -18.99 1.24
CA ASP A 158 7.36 -18.72 1.28
C ASP A 158 7.08 -17.25 0.97
N LEU A 159 6.06 -16.99 0.16
CA LEU A 159 5.38 -15.70 0.09
C LEU A 159 4.09 -15.78 0.90
N ILE A 160 3.96 -14.90 1.90
CA ILE A 160 2.89 -14.96 2.90
C ILE A 160 2.10 -13.65 2.89
N GLY A 161 0.76 -13.76 2.90
CA GLY A 161 -0.16 -12.64 3.09
C GLY A 161 -0.68 -12.00 1.80
N GLU A 162 -1.17 -10.77 1.87
CA GLU A 162 -1.58 -10.00 0.68
C GLU A 162 -0.39 -9.27 0.04
N ASP A 163 0.63 -8.96 0.84
CA ASP A 163 1.76 -8.13 0.45
C ASP A 163 3.02 -8.96 0.10
N ALA A 164 2.86 -10.28 -0.09
CA ALA A 164 3.92 -11.20 -0.51
C ALA A 164 5.19 -11.15 0.37
N VAL A 165 5.02 -11.20 1.69
CA VAL A 165 6.15 -11.21 2.64
C VAL A 165 7.01 -12.44 2.36
N MET A 166 8.29 -12.24 2.04
CA MET A 166 9.24 -13.31 1.76
C MET A 166 9.76 -13.88 3.06
N PHE A 167 9.57 -15.18 3.28
CA PHE A 167 10.09 -15.90 4.44
C PHE A 167 11.02 -17.03 3.99
N ASP A 168 12.29 -16.91 4.36
CA ASP A 168 13.29 -17.98 4.23
C ASP A 168 13.20 -18.90 5.45
N LYS A 169 12.64 -20.11 5.24
CA LYS A 169 12.52 -21.12 6.29
C LYS A 169 13.85 -21.58 6.85
N ALA A 170 14.88 -21.66 6.00
CA ALA A 170 16.18 -22.19 6.38
C ALA A 170 16.98 -21.16 7.19
N ALA A 171 16.96 -19.91 6.75
CA ALA A 171 17.61 -18.81 7.47
C ALA A 171 16.77 -18.29 8.66
N CYS A 172 15.48 -18.63 8.69
CA CYS A 172 14.50 -18.04 9.60
C CYS A 172 14.54 -16.51 9.55
N SER A 173 14.46 -15.96 8.34
CA SER A 173 14.45 -14.52 8.13
C SER A 173 13.33 -14.10 7.19
N PHE A 174 12.85 -12.88 7.42
CA PHE A 174 11.83 -12.23 6.64
C PHE A 174 12.48 -11.12 5.82
N THR A 175 12.27 -11.14 4.52
CA THR A 175 12.72 -10.07 3.63
C THR A 175 11.52 -9.24 3.20
N LEU A 176 11.59 -7.95 3.48
CA LEU A 176 10.52 -7.01 3.14
C LEU A 176 10.86 -6.35 1.80
N VAL A 177 10.03 -6.61 0.79
CA VAL A 177 10.22 -6.09 -0.57
C VAL A 177 9.31 -4.86 -0.75
N SER A 178 9.93 -3.68 -0.80
CA SER A 178 9.28 -2.35 -0.80
C SER A 178 8.68 -1.91 0.53
N ALA A 179 8.57 -0.57 0.68
CA ALA A 179 7.73 0.08 1.68
C ALA A 179 7.89 -0.46 3.10
N HIS A 180 9.13 -0.81 3.51
CA HIS A 180 9.37 -1.64 4.68
C HIS A 180 8.68 -1.13 5.94
N LEU A 181 8.60 0.19 6.15
CA LEU A 181 7.94 0.78 7.32
C LEU A 181 6.40 0.73 7.25
N TYR A 182 5.83 0.74 6.05
CA TYR A 182 4.40 0.82 5.79
C TYR A 182 3.72 -0.54 5.71
N LEU A 183 4.52 -1.61 5.62
CA LEU A 183 4.05 -2.97 5.50
C LEU A 183 3.38 -3.44 6.80
N ASN A 184 2.11 -3.86 6.69
CA ASN A 184 1.35 -4.36 7.82
C ASN A 184 1.62 -5.85 8.06
N LEU A 185 2.74 -6.18 8.69
CA LEU A 185 3.06 -7.58 9.02
C LEU A 185 2.01 -8.24 9.91
N ALA A 186 1.27 -7.46 10.72
CA ALA A 186 0.19 -7.98 11.54
C ALA A 186 -1.00 -8.52 10.72
N GLN A 187 -1.18 -8.05 9.48
CA GLN A 187 -2.19 -8.55 8.55
C GLN A 187 -1.67 -9.64 7.61
N ASN A 188 -0.35 -9.80 7.51
CA ASN A 188 0.27 -10.74 6.58
C ASN A 188 0.76 -12.03 7.25
N LEU A 189 1.28 -11.95 8.48
CA LEU A 189 1.92 -13.07 9.15
C LEU A 189 0.99 -13.74 10.16
N PRO A 190 0.94 -15.08 10.21
CA PRO A 190 0.14 -15.81 11.20
C PRO A 190 0.83 -15.83 12.56
N PHE A 191 0.18 -15.32 13.61
CA PHE A 191 0.64 -15.40 15.00
C PHE A 191 -0.51 -15.75 15.94
N PRO A 192 -0.29 -16.42 17.08
CA PRO A 192 -1.36 -16.69 18.04
C PRO A 192 -1.99 -15.37 18.51
N ASP A 193 -3.32 -15.25 18.41
CA ASP A 193 -4.05 -14.12 18.96
C ASP A 193 -3.68 -13.97 20.44
N PRO A 194 -3.11 -12.82 20.86
CA PRO A 194 -2.75 -12.60 22.26
C PRO A 194 -3.94 -12.68 23.23
N ILE A 195 -5.18 -12.58 22.72
CA ILE A 195 -6.42 -12.60 23.49
C ILE A 195 -7.05 -14.01 23.48
N HIS A 196 -7.12 -14.66 22.32
CA HIS A 196 -7.87 -15.92 22.14
C HIS A 196 -6.98 -17.15 21.89
N GLY A 197 -5.69 -16.97 21.61
CA GLY A 197 -4.72 -18.03 21.34
C GLY A 197 -4.81 -18.67 19.95
N THR A 198 -5.83 -18.33 19.15
CA THR A 198 -5.99 -18.80 17.76
C THR A 198 -5.10 -18.01 16.81
N PRO A 199 -4.39 -18.64 15.85
CA PRO A 199 -3.56 -17.91 14.89
C PRO A 199 -4.36 -16.86 14.08
N MET A 200 -3.83 -15.65 14.01
CA MET A 200 -4.33 -14.56 13.18
C MET A 200 -3.20 -13.96 12.33
N PRO A 201 -3.46 -13.67 11.05
CA PRO A 201 -4.59 -14.18 10.30
C PRO A 201 -4.52 -15.72 10.12
N PRO A 202 -5.65 -16.44 10.02
CA PRO A 202 -5.63 -17.87 9.74
C PRO A 202 -5.03 -18.12 8.35
N MET A 203 -4.06 -19.02 8.24
CA MET A 203 -3.61 -19.44 6.91
C MET A 203 -4.57 -20.47 6.32
N GLU A 204 -5.03 -20.24 5.10
CA GLU A 204 -5.90 -21.16 4.39
C GLU A 204 -5.11 -22.11 3.48
N GLY A 205 -5.42 -23.42 3.58
CA GLY A 205 -4.97 -24.42 2.62
C GLY A 205 -3.49 -24.83 2.71
N ARG A 206 -3.10 -25.77 1.83
CA ARG A 206 -1.68 -26.11 1.62
C ARG A 206 -1.04 -25.06 0.72
N PRO A 207 0.24 -24.70 0.94
CA PRO A 207 0.94 -23.76 0.08
C PRO A 207 0.89 -24.20 -1.38
N ARG A 208 0.62 -23.26 -2.29
CA ARG A 208 0.80 -23.53 -3.71
C ARG A 208 2.29 -23.51 -4.02
N VAL A 209 2.80 -24.58 -4.65
CA VAL A 209 4.23 -24.71 -4.94
C VAL A 209 4.50 -24.34 -6.40
N PHE A 210 5.39 -23.38 -6.62
CA PHE A 210 5.96 -23.10 -7.94
C PHE A 210 7.43 -23.54 -7.98
N LYS A 211 7.77 -24.29 -9.04
CA LYS A 211 9.11 -24.83 -9.26
C LYS A 211 9.83 -24.04 -10.35
N GLY A 212 11.16 -23.99 -10.25
CA GLY A 212 12.06 -23.26 -11.13
C GLY A 212 12.29 -21.81 -10.69
N LYS A 213 13.11 -21.09 -11.47
CA LYS A 213 13.39 -19.66 -11.30
C LYS A 213 12.12 -18.83 -11.50
N VAL A 214 11.79 -18.02 -10.49
CA VAL A 214 10.65 -17.09 -10.51
C VAL A 214 11.13 -15.68 -10.22
N PHE A 215 10.84 -14.76 -11.14
CA PHE A 215 11.04 -13.33 -10.96
C PHE A 215 9.84 -12.74 -10.20
N VAL A 216 10.06 -12.26 -8.98
CA VAL A 216 9.00 -11.77 -8.10
C VAL A 216 8.92 -10.26 -8.14
N THR A 217 7.75 -9.73 -8.53
CA THR A 217 7.47 -8.29 -8.62
C THR A 217 6.44 -7.80 -7.59
N VAL A 218 5.80 -8.73 -6.89
CA VAL A 218 4.79 -8.44 -5.88
C VAL A 218 5.42 -8.01 -4.56
N GLY A 219 4.69 -7.19 -3.83
CA GLY A 219 5.10 -6.59 -2.56
C GLY A 219 3.93 -5.79 -1.97
N TYR A 220 4.26 -4.78 -1.15
CA TYR A 220 3.29 -3.91 -0.49
C TYR A 220 2.17 -3.43 -1.43
N ARG A 221 0.94 -3.85 -1.14
CA ARG A 221 -0.32 -3.41 -1.76
C ARG A 221 -0.24 -3.40 -3.29
N SER A 222 0.48 -4.35 -3.88
CA SER A 222 0.73 -4.43 -5.33
C SER A 222 -0.53 -4.66 -6.18
N THR A 223 -1.68 -4.95 -5.58
CA THR A 223 -3.00 -4.95 -6.24
C THR A 223 -3.63 -3.55 -6.36
N MET A 224 -3.04 -2.54 -5.73
CA MET A 224 -3.37 -1.13 -5.92
C MET A 224 -2.57 -0.56 -7.09
N PHE A 225 -3.24 0.20 -7.96
CA PHE A 225 -2.65 0.68 -9.20
C PHE A 225 -1.33 1.47 -9.03
N TYR A 226 -1.24 2.31 -8.00
CA TYR A 226 -0.01 3.06 -7.68
C TYR A 226 1.18 2.13 -7.44
N HIS A 227 1.04 1.18 -6.51
CA HIS A 227 2.13 0.27 -6.12
C HIS A 227 2.50 -0.68 -7.24
N PHE A 228 1.52 -1.16 -8.00
CA PHE A 228 1.81 -1.93 -9.20
C PHE A 228 2.68 -1.14 -10.20
N LEU A 229 2.22 0.05 -10.59
CA LEU A 229 2.88 0.83 -11.64
C LEU A 229 4.24 1.35 -11.19
N LEU A 230 4.37 1.81 -9.94
CA LEU A 230 5.56 2.51 -9.45
C LEU A 230 6.43 1.69 -8.52
N GLU A 231 6.04 0.47 -8.12
CA GLU A 231 6.89 -0.42 -7.34
C GLU A 231 7.05 -1.79 -7.99
N SER A 232 5.99 -2.42 -8.49
CA SER A 232 6.12 -3.73 -9.14
C SER A 232 6.81 -3.67 -10.50
N LEU A 233 6.39 -2.78 -11.40
CA LEU A 233 6.95 -2.70 -12.75
C LEU A 233 8.43 -2.23 -12.80
N PRO A 234 8.90 -1.26 -11.99
CA PRO A 234 10.32 -0.92 -11.94
C PRO A 234 11.25 -2.09 -11.59
N ARG A 235 10.76 -3.11 -10.86
CA ARG A 235 11.55 -4.32 -10.58
C ARG A 235 11.84 -5.11 -11.84
N LEU A 236 10.91 -5.17 -12.80
CA LEU A 236 11.16 -5.82 -14.09
C LEU A 236 12.20 -5.06 -14.92
N VAL A 237 12.22 -3.73 -14.82
CA VAL A 237 13.27 -2.90 -15.44
C VAL A 237 14.62 -3.19 -14.79
N ALA A 238 14.68 -3.25 -13.46
CA ALA A 238 15.92 -3.57 -12.74
C ALA A 238 16.44 -4.98 -13.06
N LEU A 239 15.54 -5.94 -13.29
CA LEU A 239 15.85 -7.34 -13.58
C LEU A 239 15.98 -7.63 -15.08
N GLN A 240 16.02 -6.61 -15.95
CA GLN A 240 16.01 -6.81 -17.40
C GLN A 240 17.18 -7.69 -17.90
N GLU A 241 18.36 -7.57 -17.29
CA GLU A 241 19.54 -8.35 -17.68
C GLU A 241 19.44 -9.80 -17.19
N ASP A 242 18.96 -10.04 -15.97
CA ASP A 242 18.65 -11.38 -15.47
C ASP A 242 17.61 -12.08 -16.36
N ILE A 243 16.57 -11.34 -16.76
CA ILE A 243 15.51 -11.85 -17.62
C ILE A 243 16.08 -12.23 -19.00
N ARG A 244 16.93 -11.37 -19.59
CA ARG A 244 17.56 -11.64 -20.90
C ARG A 244 18.61 -12.75 -20.86
N SER A 245 19.33 -12.90 -19.76
CA SER A 245 20.40 -13.88 -19.59
C SER A 245 19.93 -15.25 -19.12
N THR A 246 18.68 -15.39 -18.68
CA THR A 246 18.12 -16.69 -18.26
C THR A 246 18.08 -17.67 -19.45
N PRO A 247 18.87 -18.76 -19.42
CA PRO A 247 18.98 -19.68 -20.56
C PRO A 247 17.66 -20.39 -20.88
N ASN A 248 17.42 -20.65 -22.17
CA ASN A 248 16.33 -21.53 -22.60
C ASN A 248 16.60 -22.97 -22.13
N PRO A 249 15.78 -23.56 -21.23
CA PRO A 249 16.05 -24.89 -20.68
C PRO A 249 15.99 -26.02 -21.72
N GLN A 250 15.46 -25.79 -22.93
CA GLN A 250 15.30 -26.82 -23.97
C GLN A 250 15.93 -26.44 -25.32
N ALA A 251 17.11 -25.81 -25.34
CA ALA A 251 17.94 -25.76 -26.55
C ALA A 251 18.66 -27.11 -26.83
N SER A 252 18.55 -28.08 -25.93
CA SER A 252 19.01 -29.44 -26.12
C SER A 252 17.94 -30.40 -25.63
N LEU A 253 17.17 -30.97 -26.55
CA LEU A 253 16.68 -32.36 -26.56
C LEU A 253 15.58 -32.47 -27.63
N GLN A 254 15.69 -33.55 -28.39
CA GLN A 254 14.84 -33.90 -29.52
C GLN A 254 13.39 -34.05 -29.07
N ASP A 255 12.52 -33.10 -29.40
CA ASP A 255 11.10 -33.36 -29.67
C ASP A 255 10.41 -32.12 -30.30
N ASN A 256 9.68 -32.36 -31.40
CA ASN A 256 9.07 -31.35 -32.28
C ASN A 256 7.76 -30.73 -31.71
N GLN A 257 7.72 -30.44 -30.42
CA GLN A 257 6.65 -29.67 -29.78
C GLN A 257 7.31 -28.46 -29.10
N PRO A 258 7.06 -27.22 -29.54
CA PRO A 258 7.72 -26.04 -28.97
C PRO A 258 7.19 -25.80 -27.55
N SER A 259 7.85 -26.38 -26.56
CA SER A 259 7.63 -26.03 -25.16
C SER A 259 8.28 -24.65 -24.91
N THR A 260 7.43 -23.64 -24.75
CA THR A 260 7.73 -22.23 -25.05
C THR A 260 7.95 -21.36 -23.81
N VAL A 261 8.13 -21.93 -22.62
CA VAL A 261 8.22 -21.13 -21.39
C VAL A 261 9.68 -20.76 -21.06
N ARG A 262 10.06 -19.49 -21.29
CA ARG A 262 11.45 -19.00 -21.13
C ARG A 262 11.83 -18.63 -19.69
N PHE A 263 10.89 -18.21 -18.84
CA PHE A 263 11.06 -17.98 -17.39
C PHE A 263 9.70 -17.61 -16.79
N GLN A 264 9.59 -17.52 -15.46
CA GLN A 264 8.33 -17.24 -14.76
C GLN A 264 8.37 -15.86 -14.09
N ILE A 265 7.33 -15.06 -14.29
CA ILE A 265 7.13 -13.78 -13.59
C ILE A 265 5.93 -13.92 -12.66
N LEU A 266 6.11 -13.61 -11.38
CA LEU A 266 5.01 -13.50 -10.43
C LEU A 266 4.54 -12.04 -10.35
N LEU A 267 3.29 -11.81 -10.77
CA LEU A 267 2.61 -10.53 -10.88
C LEU A 267 1.45 -10.45 -9.88
N PRO A 268 1.00 -9.25 -9.48
CA PRO A 268 -0.20 -9.12 -8.69
C PRO A 268 -1.44 -9.47 -9.53
N TRP A 269 -2.52 -9.92 -8.90
CA TRP A 269 -3.81 -10.12 -9.56
C TRP A 269 -4.65 -8.84 -9.47
N ALA A 270 -4.78 -8.12 -10.58
CA ALA A 270 -5.72 -7.00 -10.72
C ALA A 270 -6.05 -6.72 -12.21
N PRO A 271 -7.21 -6.10 -12.53
CA PRO A 271 -7.68 -5.93 -13.91
C PRO A 271 -6.72 -5.14 -14.83
N PHE A 272 -5.92 -4.24 -14.27
CA PHE A 272 -4.98 -3.41 -15.04
C PHE A 272 -3.63 -4.08 -15.31
N VAL A 273 -3.32 -5.20 -14.63
CA VAL A 273 -1.94 -5.73 -14.58
C VAL A 273 -1.45 -6.17 -15.95
N ASP A 274 -2.25 -6.91 -16.71
CA ASP A 274 -1.81 -7.46 -17.99
C ASP A 274 -1.54 -6.36 -19.02
N GLY A 275 -2.43 -5.37 -19.15
CA GLY A 275 -2.27 -4.31 -20.16
C GLY A 275 -0.96 -3.53 -20.01
N PHE A 276 -0.61 -3.12 -18.79
CA PHE A 276 0.65 -2.41 -18.56
C PHE A 276 1.87 -3.34 -18.59
N THR A 277 1.73 -4.60 -18.14
CA THR A 277 2.83 -5.59 -18.23
C THR A 277 3.15 -5.92 -19.68
N ASP A 278 2.13 -6.05 -20.55
CA ASP A 278 2.29 -6.29 -21.99
C ASP A 278 3.11 -5.17 -22.64
N ILE A 279 2.72 -3.91 -22.38
CA ILE A 279 3.43 -2.72 -22.85
C ILE A 279 4.89 -2.78 -22.38
N LEU A 280 5.13 -3.01 -21.10
CA LEU A 280 6.50 -3.05 -20.56
C LEU A 280 7.34 -4.14 -21.22
N LEU A 281 6.84 -5.37 -21.29
CA LEU A 281 7.58 -6.50 -21.83
C LEU A 281 7.93 -6.28 -23.31
N ARG A 282 7.01 -5.73 -24.12
CA ARG A 282 7.32 -5.32 -25.50
C ARG A 282 8.42 -4.27 -25.54
N GLY A 283 8.35 -3.24 -24.69
CA GLY A 283 9.37 -2.19 -24.60
C GLY A 283 10.76 -2.71 -24.24
N LEU A 284 10.80 -3.68 -23.31
CA LEU A 284 12.02 -4.36 -22.88
C LEU A 284 12.54 -5.37 -23.92
N GLY A 285 11.77 -5.67 -24.98
CA GLY A 285 12.10 -6.70 -25.97
C GLY A 285 12.04 -8.12 -25.39
N VAL A 286 11.15 -8.33 -24.42
CA VAL A 286 11.00 -9.60 -23.71
C VAL A 286 9.79 -10.35 -24.26
N GLU A 287 10.04 -11.49 -24.88
CA GLU A 287 9.02 -12.39 -25.43
C GLU A 287 8.88 -13.67 -24.59
N ASN A 288 7.69 -14.27 -24.59
CA ASN A 288 7.43 -15.62 -24.04
C ASN A 288 7.68 -15.78 -22.52
N ALA A 289 7.23 -14.81 -21.71
CA ALA A 289 7.22 -14.91 -20.25
C ALA A 289 5.98 -15.65 -19.74
N LYS A 290 6.15 -16.67 -18.89
CA LYS A 290 5.01 -17.29 -18.20
C LYS A 290 4.62 -16.45 -17.00
N ARG A 291 3.38 -15.97 -17.00
CA ARG A 291 2.81 -15.18 -15.90
C ARG A 291 2.20 -16.09 -14.85
N LEU A 292 2.53 -15.80 -13.60
CA LEU A 292 1.91 -16.34 -12.40
C LEU A 292 1.27 -15.15 -11.67
N TYR A 293 0.11 -15.33 -11.06
CA TYR A 293 -0.61 -14.24 -10.37
C TYR A 293 -0.68 -14.47 -8.87
N TYR A 294 -0.63 -13.37 -8.12
CA TYR A 294 -0.67 -13.33 -6.66
C TYR A 294 -1.60 -12.21 -6.14
N PRO A 295 -2.49 -12.45 -5.17
CA PRO A 295 -2.79 -13.76 -4.60
C PRO A 295 -3.46 -14.66 -5.65
N THR A 296 -3.33 -15.96 -5.47
CA THR A 296 -3.97 -16.92 -6.37
C THR A 296 -5.44 -17.06 -5.99
N GLU A 297 -6.35 -16.72 -6.90
CA GLU A 297 -7.81 -16.90 -6.86
C GLU A 297 -8.50 -16.71 -5.48
N GLY A 298 -9.15 -15.55 -5.30
CA GLY A 298 -10.22 -15.34 -4.30
C GLY A 298 -9.81 -15.32 -2.83
N THR A 299 -8.58 -15.70 -2.50
CA THR A 299 -8.08 -15.78 -1.12
C THR A 299 -7.23 -14.55 -0.77
N ARG A 300 -7.55 -13.90 0.34
CA ARG A 300 -6.77 -12.77 0.89
C ARG A 300 -5.55 -13.23 1.69
N GLN A 301 -5.52 -14.48 2.13
CA GLN A 301 -4.47 -15.01 3.00
C GLN A 301 -3.87 -16.26 2.38
N VAL A 302 -3.03 -16.03 1.37
CA VAL A 302 -2.41 -17.09 0.58
C VAL A 302 -0.96 -17.31 1.03
N ARG A 303 -0.53 -18.58 1.02
CA ARG A 303 0.87 -18.98 1.13
C ARG A 303 1.32 -19.64 -0.15
N VAL A 304 2.40 -19.14 -0.74
CA VAL A 304 3.00 -19.69 -1.96
C VAL A 304 4.44 -20.09 -1.64
N GLU A 305 4.83 -21.31 -2.01
CA GLU A 305 6.22 -21.78 -1.88
C GLU A 305 6.92 -21.69 -3.24
N LEU A 306 8.09 -21.06 -3.29
CA LEU A 306 8.93 -20.88 -4.47
C LEU A 306 10.27 -21.58 -4.27
N SER A 307 10.79 -22.28 -5.29
CA SER A 307 12.06 -23.01 -5.19
C SER A 307 13.31 -22.18 -5.48
N GLU A 308 13.21 -21.21 -6.39
CA GLU A 308 14.31 -20.31 -6.76
C GLU A 308 13.69 -18.95 -7.07
N VAL A 309 14.08 -17.93 -6.31
CA VAL A 309 13.47 -16.61 -6.35
C VAL A 309 14.52 -15.58 -6.75
N VAL A 310 14.18 -14.74 -7.71
CA VAL A 310 14.93 -13.54 -8.02
C VAL A 310 13.99 -12.33 -7.88
N SER A 311 14.41 -11.33 -7.13
CA SER A 311 13.69 -10.07 -7.00
C SER A 311 14.66 -8.91 -6.93
N TYR A 312 14.13 -7.69 -6.87
CA TYR A 312 14.89 -6.47 -6.74
C TYR A 312 14.24 -5.55 -5.72
N THR A 313 15.04 -4.86 -4.92
CA THR A 313 14.55 -3.99 -3.87
C THR A 313 15.45 -2.78 -3.69
N TRP A 314 14.96 -1.80 -2.94
CA TRP A 314 15.66 -0.55 -2.66
C TRP A 314 15.19 0.02 -1.31
N PRO A 315 16.04 0.79 -0.61
CA PRO A 315 15.63 1.51 0.58
C PRO A 315 14.59 2.60 0.23
N PRO A 316 13.73 3.00 1.18
CA PRO A 316 12.84 4.14 0.97
C PRO A 316 13.68 5.40 0.81
N MET A 317 13.31 6.24 -0.16
CA MET A 317 13.88 7.58 -0.24
C MET A 317 13.47 8.40 0.99
N VAL A 318 14.31 9.32 1.43
CA VAL A 318 14.02 10.20 2.57
C VAL A 318 13.72 11.59 2.05
N ASP A 319 12.66 12.22 2.57
CA ASP A 319 12.37 13.63 2.39
C ASP A 319 13.35 14.45 3.24
N PRO A 320 14.31 15.17 2.63
CA PRO A 320 15.31 15.90 3.39
C PRO A 320 14.72 17.07 4.19
N ALA A 321 13.52 17.56 3.84
CA ALA A 321 12.90 18.68 4.56
C ALA A 321 12.34 18.25 5.93
N TYR A 322 12.04 16.96 6.11
CA TYR A 322 11.39 16.45 7.31
C TYR A 322 12.11 15.24 7.93
N ASP A 323 13.16 14.72 7.28
CA ASP A 323 13.84 13.46 7.65
C ASP A 323 12.87 12.27 7.74
N LEU A 324 11.97 12.17 6.74
CA LEU A 324 10.90 11.16 6.69
C LEU A 324 11.08 10.24 5.49
N PRO A 325 11.02 8.90 5.65
CA PRO A 325 10.90 8.00 4.51
C PRO A 325 9.65 8.35 3.70
N LEU A 326 9.85 8.63 2.42
CA LEU A 326 8.79 8.88 1.47
C LEU A 326 8.01 7.61 1.19
N HIS A 327 6.74 7.81 0.88
CA HIS A 327 5.84 6.71 0.56
C HIS A 327 6.17 6.13 -0.83
N CYS A 328 6.83 4.96 -0.83
CA CYS A 328 6.78 4.01 -1.95
C CYS A 328 7.23 4.61 -3.29
N ILE A 329 8.46 5.16 -3.34
CA ILE A 329 9.03 5.76 -4.54
C ILE A 329 10.27 4.95 -4.97
N PRO A 330 10.35 4.52 -6.23
CA PRO A 330 11.53 3.85 -6.76
C PRO A 330 12.65 4.85 -7.11
N PRO A 331 13.91 4.38 -7.19
CA PRO A 331 15.03 5.19 -7.67
C PRO A 331 14.76 5.87 -9.02
N SER A 332 15.22 7.11 -9.19
CA SER A 332 14.98 7.92 -10.39
C SER A 332 15.42 7.23 -11.69
N ARG A 333 16.52 6.47 -11.66
CA ARG A 333 16.99 5.68 -12.82
C ARG A 333 15.97 4.63 -13.25
N LEU A 334 15.28 3.99 -12.30
CA LEU A 334 14.27 2.97 -12.58
C LEU A 334 12.96 3.61 -13.06
N LEU A 335 12.58 4.80 -12.55
CA LEU A 335 11.45 5.57 -13.09
C LEU A 335 11.67 5.95 -14.54
N ARG A 336 12.84 6.51 -14.86
CA ARG A 336 13.20 6.90 -16.23
C ARG A 336 13.27 5.70 -17.16
N GLY A 337 13.90 4.61 -16.69
CA GLY A 337 13.96 3.34 -17.43
C GLY A 337 12.57 2.76 -17.69
N LEU A 338 11.68 2.79 -16.68
CA LEU A 338 10.29 2.36 -16.82
C LEU A 338 9.56 3.23 -17.85
N ARG A 339 9.59 4.56 -17.72
CA ARG A 339 8.97 5.47 -18.70
C ARG A 339 9.46 5.17 -20.11
N SER A 340 10.78 5.07 -20.31
CA SER A 340 11.37 4.79 -21.63
C SER A 340 10.89 3.46 -22.21
N ALA A 341 10.89 2.39 -21.41
CA ALA A 341 10.41 1.09 -21.87
C ALA A 341 8.91 1.11 -22.17
N MET A 342 8.10 1.76 -21.32
CA MET A 342 6.65 1.88 -21.55
C MET A 342 6.33 2.63 -22.83
N MET A 343 7.01 3.76 -23.09
CA MET A 343 6.83 4.54 -24.33
C MET A 343 7.28 3.79 -25.58
N LYS A 344 8.33 2.97 -25.48
CA LYS A 344 8.79 2.12 -26.59
C LYS A 344 7.84 0.96 -26.85
N GLY A 345 7.23 0.42 -25.80
CA GLY A 345 6.36 -0.75 -25.87
C GLY A 345 4.89 -0.45 -26.14
N SER A 346 4.46 0.80 -25.96
CA SER A 346 3.16 1.26 -26.40
C SER A 346 3.12 1.26 -27.92
N SER A 347 2.02 0.76 -28.46
CA SER A 347 1.79 0.87 -29.91
C SER A 347 1.73 2.37 -30.26
N ASP A 348 2.06 2.78 -31.48
CA ASP A 348 1.61 4.09 -31.99
C ASP A 348 0.08 4.08 -32.00
N VAL A 349 -0.55 4.34 -30.85
CA VAL A 349 -1.98 4.67 -30.74
C VAL A 349 -2.10 6.14 -31.16
N GLY A 350 -1.65 6.38 -32.40
CA GLY A 350 -1.71 7.62 -33.15
C GLY A 350 -2.80 7.60 -34.23
N GLY A 351 -3.71 6.61 -34.20
CA GLY A 351 -4.77 6.48 -35.20
C GLY A 351 -6.16 6.70 -34.62
N GLY A 352 -6.54 7.94 -34.31
CA GLY A 352 -7.97 8.22 -34.08
C GLY A 352 -8.35 9.57 -33.46
N GLU A 353 -7.48 10.23 -32.70
CA GLU A 353 -7.74 11.58 -32.22
C GLU A 353 -6.92 12.59 -33.01
N GLU A 354 -7.59 13.59 -33.58
CA GLU A 354 -6.93 14.73 -34.20
C GLU A 354 -5.93 15.34 -33.21
N ALA A 355 -4.71 15.56 -33.69
CA ALA A 355 -3.71 16.31 -32.95
C ALA A 355 -4.29 17.70 -32.65
N SER A 356 -4.54 17.98 -31.38
CA SER A 356 -4.94 19.33 -30.97
C SER A 356 -3.73 20.24 -31.13
N ASN A 357 -3.87 21.32 -31.91
CA ASN A 357 -2.87 22.41 -31.92
C ASN A 357 -2.88 23.22 -30.61
N ARG A 358 -3.81 22.94 -29.69
CA ARG A 358 -3.92 23.59 -28.38
C ARG A 358 -3.31 22.71 -27.30
N PRO A 359 -2.65 23.30 -26.28
CA PRO A 359 -2.20 22.58 -25.09
C PRO A 359 -3.35 21.78 -24.45
N VAL A 360 -3.11 20.49 -24.21
CA VAL A 360 -4.10 19.61 -23.59
C VAL A 360 -4.00 19.71 -22.07
N VAL A 361 -5.08 20.10 -21.41
CA VAL A 361 -5.25 20.03 -19.95
C VAL A 361 -6.02 18.75 -19.62
N LEU A 362 -5.35 17.79 -19.01
CA LEU A 362 -5.92 16.49 -18.67
C LEU A 362 -6.42 16.47 -17.21
N TRP A 363 -7.73 16.42 -17.02
CA TRP A 363 -8.37 16.23 -15.72
C TRP A 363 -8.50 14.74 -15.41
N ILE A 364 -7.96 14.30 -14.27
CA ILE A 364 -8.13 12.93 -13.77
C ILE A 364 -9.43 12.82 -13.00
N VAL A 365 -10.39 12.10 -13.58
CA VAL A 365 -11.69 11.83 -12.99
C VAL A 365 -11.55 10.86 -11.84
N ARG A 366 -12.33 11.08 -10.78
CA ARG A 366 -12.42 10.17 -9.64
C ARG A 366 -13.88 9.81 -9.38
N LYS A 367 -14.40 8.85 -10.15
CA LYS A 367 -15.76 8.31 -9.93
C LYS A 367 -15.85 7.57 -8.60
N ALA A 368 -17.06 7.50 -8.05
CA ALA A 368 -17.32 6.76 -6.82
C ALA A 368 -17.07 5.25 -7.05
N SER A 369 -15.88 4.78 -6.69
CA SER A 369 -15.56 3.35 -6.59
C SER A 369 -15.96 2.81 -5.22
N ARG A 370 -15.84 1.48 -5.02
CA ARG A 370 -16.16 0.78 -3.77
C ARG A 370 -15.53 1.40 -2.50
N ASP A 371 -14.44 2.16 -2.62
CA ASP A 371 -13.71 2.73 -1.49
C ASP A 371 -14.04 4.20 -1.16
N GLU A 372 -14.90 4.87 -1.94
CA GLU A 372 -15.44 6.23 -1.69
C GLU A 372 -14.43 7.26 -1.10
N SER A 373 -13.15 7.20 -1.45
CA SER A 373 -12.14 8.06 -0.82
C SER A 373 -11.80 9.28 -1.67
N ARG A 374 -11.79 10.46 -1.05
CA ARG A 374 -11.38 11.75 -1.63
C ARG A 374 -12.16 12.16 -2.89
N ILE A 375 -13.47 11.94 -2.92
CA ILE A 375 -14.36 12.44 -3.98
C ILE A 375 -14.45 13.97 -3.90
N LEU A 376 -14.21 14.67 -5.03
CA LEU A 376 -14.22 16.12 -5.08
C LEU A 376 -15.67 16.65 -5.19
N LYS A 377 -16.18 17.30 -4.14
CA LYS A 377 -17.57 17.78 -4.06
C LYS A 377 -17.92 18.81 -5.13
N ASN A 378 -16.96 19.65 -5.50
CA ASN A 378 -17.11 20.75 -6.44
C ASN A 378 -16.45 20.46 -7.81
N GLU A 379 -16.29 19.18 -8.17
CA GLU A 379 -15.70 18.73 -9.44
C GLU A 379 -16.35 19.39 -10.66
N ARG A 380 -17.69 19.41 -10.74
CA ARG A 380 -18.41 20.04 -11.86
C ARG A 380 -18.05 21.52 -12.04
N ARG A 381 -17.88 22.25 -10.94
CA ARG A 381 -17.50 23.67 -10.97
C ARG A 381 -16.05 23.82 -11.44
N LEU A 382 -15.15 22.97 -10.96
CA LEU A 382 -13.76 22.95 -11.39
C LEU A 382 -13.64 22.67 -12.89
N VAL A 383 -14.23 21.57 -13.38
CA VAL A 383 -14.14 21.19 -14.80
C VAL A 383 -14.76 22.25 -15.71
N ALA A 384 -15.89 22.84 -15.31
CA ALA A 384 -16.48 23.96 -16.05
C ALA A 384 -15.54 25.19 -16.11
N ALA A 385 -14.88 25.52 -15.00
CA ALA A 385 -13.94 26.63 -14.96
C ALA A 385 -12.66 26.36 -15.79
N LEU A 386 -12.15 25.11 -15.78
CA LEU A 386 -11.05 24.70 -16.64
C LEU A 386 -11.40 24.83 -18.13
N ARG A 387 -12.62 24.41 -18.52
CA ARG A 387 -13.11 24.53 -19.91
C ARG A 387 -13.27 25.98 -20.39
N ASN A 388 -13.38 26.93 -19.47
CA ASN A 388 -13.48 28.36 -19.78
C ASN A 388 -12.10 29.02 -19.96
N ILE A 389 -10.99 28.30 -19.75
CA ILE A 389 -9.67 28.82 -20.08
C ILE A 389 -9.55 28.89 -21.60
N GLU A 390 -9.22 30.07 -22.14
CA GLU A 390 -9.06 30.25 -23.57
C GLU A 390 -7.80 29.53 -24.09
N GLY A 391 -7.87 28.99 -25.31
CA GLY A 391 -6.72 28.42 -25.98
C GLY A 391 -6.26 27.03 -25.51
N VAL A 392 -6.95 26.39 -24.57
CA VAL A 392 -6.66 25.01 -24.13
C VAL A 392 -7.69 24.00 -24.63
N ASP A 393 -7.30 22.72 -24.66
CA ASP A 393 -8.18 21.58 -24.87
C ASP A 393 -8.30 20.78 -23.56
N VAL A 394 -9.45 20.83 -22.89
CA VAL A 394 -9.66 20.12 -21.62
C VAL A 394 -10.22 18.73 -21.87
N ARG A 395 -9.44 17.71 -21.52
CA ARG A 395 -9.83 16.30 -21.63
C ARG A 395 -9.99 15.67 -20.25
N GLU A 396 -10.87 14.70 -20.14
CA GLU A 396 -11.10 13.93 -18.91
C GLU A 396 -10.51 12.53 -19.07
N PHE A 397 -9.83 12.04 -18.03
CA PHE A 397 -9.29 10.67 -17.97
C PHE A 397 -9.94 9.90 -16.83
N ASP A 398 -10.56 8.76 -17.14
CA ASP A 398 -11.10 7.83 -16.16
C ASP A 398 -10.34 6.50 -16.20
N GLY A 399 -9.49 6.27 -15.21
CA GLY A 399 -8.69 5.03 -15.13
C GLY A 399 -9.50 3.75 -14.94
N ALA A 400 -10.82 3.83 -14.66
CA ALA A 400 -11.70 2.66 -14.63
C ALA A 400 -12.27 2.29 -16.01
N GLU A 401 -12.35 3.26 -16.93
CA GLU A 401 -12.91 3.08 -18.28
C GLU A 401 -11.80 2.99 -19.34
N GLU A 402 -10.66 3.63 -19.09
CA GLU A 402 -9.55 3.72 -20.03
C GLU A 402 -8.56 2.56 -19.87
N GLY A 403 -8.20 1.92 -20.99
CA GLY A 403 -7.19 0.86 -21.02
C GLY A 403 -5.75 1.38 -20.95
N ALA A 404 -4.79 0.48 -20.71
CA ALA A 404 -3.38 0.83 -20.50
C ALA A 404 -2.76 1.65 -21.66
N GLU A 405 -2.96 1.22 -22.91
CA GLU A 405 -2.46 1.93 -24.10
C GLU A 405 -3.02 3.35 -24.20
N ARG A 406 -4.30 3.50 -23.87
CA ARG A 406 -5.01 4.77 -23.93
C ARG A 406 -4.54 5.72 -22.84
N ALA A 407 -4.27 5.21 -21.64
CA ALA A 407 -3.63 5.96 -20.57
C ALA A 407 -2.25 6.48 -21.01
N VAL A 408 -1.39 5.63 -21.59
CA VAL A 408 -0.07 6.06 -22.11
C VAL A 408 -0.24 7.16 -23.17
N ALA A 409 -1.15 6.97 -24.11
CA ALA A 409 -1.40 7.92 -25.20
C ALA A 409 -1.95 9.28 -24.72
N MET A 410 -2.86 9.30 -23.74
CA MET A 410 -3.44 10.55 -23.22
C MET A 410 -2.42 11.34 -22.38
N PHE A 411 -1.68 10.68 -21.51
CA PHE A 411 -0.73 11.34 -20.61
C PHE A 411 0.52 11.82 -21.34
N SER A 412 1.00 11.08 -22.36
CA SER A 412 2.15 11.52 -23.18
C SER A 412 1.90 12.80 -23.98
N ARG A 413 0.62 13.11 -24.28
CA ARG A 413 0.20 14.33 -24.99
C ARG A 413 -0.25 15.46 -24.08
N ALA A 414 -0.37 15.22 -22.77
CA ALA A 414 -0.83 16.23 -21.83
C ALA A 414 0.19 17.36 -21.70
N ALA A 415 -0.27 18.60 -21.79
CA ALA A 415 0.51 19.78 -21.42
C ALA A 415 0.45 20.02 -19.91
N VAL A 416 -0.74 19.84 -19.33
CA VAL A 416 -0.98 19.98 -17.90
C VAL A 416 -1.82 18.77 -17.46
N VAL A 417 -1.45 18.15 -16.35
CA VAL A 417 -2.25 17.11 -15.70
C VAL A 417 -2.79 17.67 -14.39
N VAL A 418 -4.09 17.60 -14.18
CA VAL A 418 -4.76 18.06 -12.95
C VAL A 418 -5.48 16.90 -12.31
N GLY A 419 -5.27 16.65 -11.02
CA GLY A 419 -5.94 15.54 -10.35
C GLY A 419 -5.87 15.59 -8.83
N VAL A 420 -6.87 14.98 -8.19
CA VAL A 420 -6.87 14.79 -6.73
C VAL A 420 -5.84 13.72 -6.34
N HIS A 421 -5.04 13.99 -5.30
CA HIS A 421 -4.04 13.08 -4.78
C HIS A 421 -4.56 11.62 -4.67
N GLY A 422 -3.90 10.70 -5.36
CA GLY A 422 -4.21 9.27 -5.34
C GLY A 422 -3.85 8.57 -6.65
N ALA A 423 -4.10 7.26 -6.71
CA ALA A 423 -3.51 6.37 -7.70
C ALA A 423 -3.64 6.80 -9.17
N GLY A 424 -4.69 7.53 -9.57
CA GLY A 424 -4.79 8.05 -10.94
C GLY A 424 -3.59 8.92 -11.37
N LEU A 425 -2.99 9.65 -10.43
CA LEU A 425 -1.80 10.48 -10.69
C LEU A 425 -0.53 9.66 -10.93
N SER A 426 -0.48 8.34 -10.67
CA SER A 426 0.71 7.55 -11.04
C SER A 426 0.94 7.51 -12.56
N ASN A 427 -0.09 7.78 -13.36
CA ASN A 427 0.01 7.90 -14.81
C ASN A 427 0.86 9.10 -15.29
N ILE A 428 1.26 10.04 -14.41
CA ILE A 428 2.27 11.06 -14.76
C ILE A 428 3.59 10.44 -15.22
N LEU A 429 3.82 9.16 -14.90
CA LEU A 429 4.89 8.33 -15.47
C LEU A 429 4.97 8.42 -17.00
N PHE A 430 3.84 8.56 -17.69
CA PHE A 430 3.77 8.57 -19.15
C PHE A 430 3.86 9.97 -19.75
N CYS A 431 3.92 11.02 -18.93
CA CYS A 431 4.02 12.38 -19.41
C CYS A 431 5.38 12.67 -20.05
N SER A 432 5.33 13.46 -21.12
CA SER A 432 6.51 14.04 -21.76
C SER A 432 7.20 15.03 -20.81
N GLU A 433 8.51 15.18 -20.94
CA GLU A 433 9.27 16.18 -20.18
C GLU A 433 8.68 17.59 -20.37
N GLY A 434 8.73 18.42 -19.33
CA GLY A 434 8.10 19.73 -19.32
C GLY A 434 6.58 19.73 -19.06
N THR A 435 5.91 18.57 -19.00
CA THR A 435 4.50 18.49 -18.53
C THR A 435 4.37 19.07 -17.13
N THR A 436 3.34 19.87 -16.89
CA THR A 436 3.06 20.42 -15.55
C THR A 436 2.01 19.57 -14.84
N VAL A 437 2.34 19.07 -13.66
CA VAL A 437 1.43 18.31 -12.80
C VAL A 437 0.89 19.24 -11.72
N ILE A 438 -0.43 19.39 -11.68
CA ILE A 438 -1.16 20.14 -10.65
C ILE A 438 -1.88 19.14 -9.76
N GLU A 439 -1.28 18.86 -8.61
CA GLU A 439 -1.86 17.98 -7.61
C GLU A 439 -2.83 18.75 -6.70
N LEU A 440 -4.09 18.31 -6.65
CA LEU A 440 -5.03 18.75 -5.62
C LEU A 440 -4.82 17.86 -4.39
N GLY A 441 -4.00 18.34 -3.46
CA GLY A 441 -3.33 17.52 -2.47
C GLY A 441 -3.49 17.98 -1.03
N PHE A 442 -2.70 17.34 -0.17
CA PHE A 442 -2.68 17.57 1.27
C PHE A 442 -1.36 18.22 1.70
N ALA A 443 -1.30 18.78 2.91
CA ALA A 443 -0.08 19.35 3.44
C ALA A 443 0.83 18.27 4.04
N ASN A 444 0.32 17.05 4.24
CA ASN A 444 1.07 15.94 4.81
C ASN A 444 2.40 15.68 4.07
N PRO A 445 3.54 15.66 4.78
CA PRO A 445 4.84 15.34 4.17
C PRO A 445 4.90 13.95 3.51
N LEU A 446 4.16 12.96 4.02
CA LEU A 446 4.18 11.57 3.54
C LEU A 446 3.64 11.41 2.13
N VAL A 447 2.84 12.37 1.66
CA VAL A 447 2.17 12.29 0.37
C VAL A 447 2.85 13.15 -0.71
N ARG A 448 4.08 13.59 -0.47
CA ARG A 448 4.88 14.37 -1.44
C ARG A 448 5.43 13.52 -2.59
N HIS A 449 5.07 12.24 -2.69
CA HIS A 449 5.68 11.34 -3.65
C HIS A 449 5.50 11.76 -5.11
N TYR A 450 4.38 12.38 -5.48
CA TYR A 450 4.21 12.90 -6.85
C TYR A 450 5.14 14.06 -7.20
N MET A 451 5.54 14.87 -6.22
CA MET A 451 6.55 15.92 -6.41
C MET A 451 7.90 15.31 -6.79
N TYR A 452 8.34 14.27 -6.06
CA TYR A 452 9.60 13.58 -6.34
C TYR A 452 9.55 12.77 -7.64
N ILE A 453 8.41 12.14 -7.94
CA ILE A 453 8.22 11.44 -9.22
C ILE A 453 8.28 12.45 -10.39
N ALA A 454 7.62 13.61 -10.25
CA ALA A 454 7.67 14.68 -11.24
C ALA A 454 9.11 15.16 -11.47
N GLU A 455 9.85 15.44 -10.39
CA GLU A 455 11.26 15.84 -10.46
C GLU A 455 12.13 14.77 -11.14
N ALA A 456 11.98 13.51 -10.76
CA ALA A 456 12.72 12.39 -11.36
C ALA A 456 12.47 12.26 -12.86
N LEU A 457 11.27 12.63 -13.32
CA LEU A 457 10.83 12.55 -14.71
C LEU A 457 11.01 13.86 -15.50
N GLY A 458 11.58 14.92 -14.92
CA GLY A 458 11.73 16.21 -15.61
C GLY A 458 10.40 16.91 -15.89
N LEU A 459 9.43 16.72 -15.00
CA LEU A 459 8.12 17.39 -15.03
C LEU A 459 8.13 18.60 -14.10
N SER A 460 7.31 19.60 -14.42
CA SER A 460 7.00 20.68 -13.47
C SER A 460 5.90 20.21 -12.51
N TYR A 461 5.95 20.65 -11.26
CA TYR A 461 4.99 20.25 -10.23
C TYR A 461 4.49 21.45 -9.45
N GLU A 462 3.18 21.54 -9.28
CA GLU A 462 2.52 22.45 -8.37
C GLU A 462 1.48 21.69 -7.53
N ARG A 463 1.36 22.06 -6.25
CA ARG A 463 0.36 21.50 -5.35
C ARG A 463 -0.63 22.57 -4.91
N VAL A 464 -1.91 22.35 -5.20
CA VAL A 464 -3.02 23.16 -4.70
C VAL A 464 -3.66 22.42 -3.53
N LEU A 465 -3.69 23.05 -2.35
CA LEU A 465 -4.19 22.41 -1.14
C LEU A 465 -5.71 22.25 -1.16
N LEU A 466 -6.19 21.07 -0.78
CA LEU A 466 -7.61 20.81 -0.53
C LEU A 466 -8.08 21.50 0.74
N GLU A 467 -9.38 21.78 0.83
CA GLU A 467 -9.98 22.39 2.02
C GLU A 467 -9.71 21.59 3.30
N GLY A 468 -9.05 22.24 4.26
CA GLY A 468 -8.69 21.67 5.55
C GLY A 468 -7.33 20.95 5.58
N ALA A 469 -6.65 20.80 4.44
CA ALA A 469 -5.26 20.33 4.42
C ALA A 469 -4.37 21.23 5.30
N GLY A 470 -3.48 20.62 6.08
CA GLY A 470 -2.61 21.31 7.06
C GLY A 470 -3.32 21.89 8.29
N ARG A 471 -4.65 21.77 8.40
CA ARG A 471 -5.44 22.26 9.55
C ARG A 471 -6.28 21.16 10.21
N ASP A 472 -6.61 20.13 9.46
CA ASP A 472 -7.38 18.98 9.90
C ASP A 472 -6.48 17.74 9.85
N GLU A 473 -6.21 17.16 11.02
CA GLU A 473 -5.43 15.92 11.24
C GLU A 473 -5.90 14.72 10.39
N ARG A 474 -7.09 14.80 9.78
CA ARG A 474 -7.65 13.75 8.92
C ARG A 474 -7.94 14.21 7.51
N ALA A 475 -7.40 15.34 7.05
CA ALA A 475 -7.65 15.84 5.69
C ALA A 475 -7.45 14.73 4.63
N MET A 476 -6.33 14.01 4.70
CA MET A 476 -6.01 12.87 3.82
C MET A 476 -7.01 11.71 3.90
N GLY A 477 -7.59 11.45 5.07
CA GLY A 477 -8.53 10.36 5.32
C GLY A 477 -9.98 10.68 4.94
N LYS A 478 -10.29 11.89 4.46
CA LYS A 478 -11.67 12.28 4.13
C LYS A 478 -12.18 11.56 2.88
N LYS A 479 -13.39 11.01 2.99
CA LYS A 479 -14.14 10.46 1.85
C LYS A 479 -14.52 11.50 0.80
N LYS A 480 -14.81 12.73 1.25
CA LYS A 480 -15.21 13.85 0.38
C LYS A 480 -14.32 15.06 0.67
N VAL A 481 -13.79 15.66 -0.38
CA VAL A 481 -12.90 16.82 -0.33
C VAL A 481 -13.43 17.94 -1.23
N ALA A 482 -12.88 19.13 -1.08
CA ALA A 482 -13.17 20.29 -1.91
C ALA A 482 -11.88 21.06 -2.16
N VAL A 483 -11.85 21.82 -3.24
CA VAL A 483 -10.71 22.66 -3.64
C VAL A 483 -11.17 24.10 -3.86
N ASP A 484 -10.28 25.06 -3.64
CA ASP A 484 -10.47 26.40 -4.21
C ASP A 484 -10.33 26.33 -5.73
N VAL A 485 -11.46 26.52 -6.43
CA VAL A 485 -11.52 26.42 -7.89
C VAL A 485 -10.69 27.51 -8.56
N GLU A 486 -10.68 28.72 -8.01
CA GLU A 486 -9.93 29.83 -8.62
C GLU A 486 -8.42 29.58 -8.50
N ALA A 487 -7.97 29.11 -7.34
CA ALA A 487 -6.57 28.74 -7.14
C ALA A 487 -6.12 27.63 -8.10
N ALA A 488 -6.95 26.60 -8.30
CA ALA A 488 -6.66 25.50 -9.23
C ALA A 488 -6.62 25.97 -10.70
N VAL A 489 -7.56 26.83 -11.11
CA VAL A 489 -7.59 27.40 -12.46
C VAL A 489 -6.38 28.30 -12.69
N GLU A 490 -6.01 29.10 -11.69
CA GLU A 490 -4.86 30.00 -11.79
C GLU A 490 -3.52 29.24 -11.89
N ALA A 491 -3.39 28.11 -11.19
CA ALA A 491 -2.27 27.19 -11.36
C ALA A 491 -2.17 26.69 -12.81
N VAL A 492 -3.31 26.34 -13.43
CA VAL A 492 -3.36 25.92 -14.83
C VAL A 492 -2.95 27.06 -15.76
N ARG A 493 -3.46 28.29 -15.55
CA ARG A 493 -3.10 29.45 -16.37
C ARG A 493 -1.60 29.70 -16.36
N ARG A 494 -0.97 29.74 -15.17
CA ARG A 494 0.49 29.90 -15.05
C ARG A 494 1.27 28.81 -15.77
N ALA A 495 0.81 27.55 -15.66
CA ALA A 495 1.44 26.43 -16.35
C ALA A 495 1.37 26.56 -17.88
N ILE A 496 0.29 27.13 -18.42
CA ILE A 496 0.14 27.40 -19.85
C ILE A 496 0.96 28.61 -20.30
N GLU A 497 0.92 29.72 -19.56
CA GLU A 497 1.67 30.94 -19.88
C GLU A 497 3.20 30.70 -19.85
N GLY A 498 3.68 29.96 -18.85
CA GLY A 498 5.10 29.58 -18.75
C GLY A 498 5.61 28.76 -19.94
N ARG A 499 4.73 28.12 -20.71
CA ARG A 499 5.07 27.41 -21.94
C ARG A 499 5.16 28.34 -23.16
N VAL A 500 4.37 29.41 -23.18
CA VAL A 500 4.37 30.39 -24.28
C VAL A 500 5.60 31.30 -24.21
N GLY A 501 6.08 31.63 -23.00
CA GLY A 501 7.27 32.46 -22.81
C GLY A 501 8.58 31.84 -23.29
N VAL A 502 8.73 30.50 -23.25
CA VAL A 502 9.95 29.80 -23.68
C VAL A 502 10.11 29.79 -25.20
N VAL A 503 9.01 29.85 -25.96
CA VAL A 503 9.05 29.82 -27.44
C VAL A 503 9.48 31.16 -28.04
N HIS A 504 9.34 32.27 -27.31
CA HIS A 504 9.68 33.60 -27.81
C HIS A 504 11.15 34.01 -27.58
N ASP A 505 11.90 33.33 -26.71
CA ASP A 505 13.32 33.65 -26.42
C ASP A 505 14.32 32.81 -27.25
N GLU A 506 13.86 31.88 -28.10
CA GLU A 506 14.69 31.07 -29.01
C GLU A 506 14.52 31.43 -30.51
N MET A 507 13.92 32.58 -30.83
CA MET A 507 13.97 33.19 -32.17
C MET A 507 14.84 34.45 -32.17
#